data_AF-A0A1B8AI35-F1
#
_entry.id   AF-A0A1B8AI35-F1
#
_cell.length_a   1.000
_cell.length_b   1.000
_cell.length_c   1.000
_cell.angle_alpha   90.00
_cell.angle_beta   90.00
_cell.angle_gamma   90.00
#
_symmetry.space_group_name_H-M   'P 1'
#
loop_
_entity.id
_entity.type
_entity.pdbx_description
1 polymer ?
#
loop_
_entity_poly.entity_id
_entity_poly.type
_entity_poly.pdbx_seq_one_letter_code
_entity_poly.pdbx_strand_id
1 'polypeptide(L)' 'MPVIITIKYRVREDVLKQFLEEHLGKSPTDTGIVLWYYEPASGTTNIGWQLTADRHLTDDEKHKLRLLSQPPPSPLFG' A
#
# COMPACT_ATOMS: atom_id res chain seq x y z
N MET A 1 20.61 1.45 -3.29
CA MET A 1 19.83 1.57 -4.54
C MET A 1 18.37 1.48 -4.16
N PRO A 2 17.52 2.40 -4.61
CA PRO A 2 16.11 2.33 -4.28
C PRO A 2 15.46 1.08 -4.90
N VAL A 3 14.52 0.47 -4.18
CA VAL A 3 13.73 -0.68 -4.60
C VAL A 3 12.28 -0.26 -4.82
N ILE A 4 11.62 -0.95 -5.74
CA ILE A 4 10.18 -0.79 -5.98
C ILE A 4 9.43 -1.77 -5.08
N ILE A 5 8.45 -1.25 -4.34
CA ILE A 5 7.55 -2.03 -3.49
C ILE A 5 6.15 -1.93 -4.07
N THR A 6 5.49 -3.08 -4.22
CA THR A 6 4.08 -3.16 -4.60
C THR A 6 3.24 -3.64 -3.43
N ILE A 7 2.27 -2.83 -3.03
CA ILE A 7 1.31 -3.11 -1.97
C ILE A 7 -0.03 -3.39 -2.62
N LYS A 8 -0.59 -4.58 -2.35
CA LYS A 8 -1.81 -5.11 -2.95
C LYS A 8 -3.00 -5.08 -1.99
N TYR A 9 -2.99 -4.13 -1.05
CA TYR A 9 -4.05 -4.00 -0.07
C TYR A 9 -4.74 -2.65 -0.25
N ARG A 10 -6.06 -2.62 -0.05
CA ARG A 10 -6.87 -1.41 -0.13
C ARG A 10 -6.67 -0.56 1.12
N VAL A 11 -5.50 0.06 1.23
CA VAL A 11 -5.13 1.00 2.29
C VAL A 11 -5.32 2.43 1.80
N ARG A 12 -5.77 3.33 2.69
CA ARG A 12 -5.85 4.76 2.36
C ARG A 12 -4.44 5.35 2.19
N GLU A 13 -4.31 6.34 1.33
CA GLU A 13 -3.01 6.96 1.01
C GLU A 13 -2.34 7.59 2.23
N ASP A 14 -3.11 8.27 3.08
CA ASP A 14 -2.62 8.93 4.30
C ASP A 14 -2.01 7.93 5.28
N VAL A 15 -2.70 6.82 5.54
CA VAL A 15 -2.24 5.74 6.41
C VAL A 15 -0.99 5.08 5.85
N LEU A 16 -0.97 4.86 4.54
CA LEU A 16 0.19 4.29 3.86
C LEU A 16 1.40 5.22 3.97
N LYS A 17 1.24 6.50 3.65
CA LYS A 17 2.34 7.48 3.71
C LYS A 17 2.89 7.60 5.12
N GLN A 18 2.02 7.71 6.12
CA GLN A 18 2.44 7.77 7.51
C GLN A 18 3.23 6.52 7.92
N PHE A 19 2.73 5.33 7.59
CA PHE A 19 3.41 4.08 7.90
C PHE A 19 4.80 4.00 7.26
N LEU A 20 4.91 4.39 5.98
CA LEU A 20 6.18 4.38 5.27
C LEU A 20 7.15 5.42 5.84
N GLU A 21 6.67 6.59 6.23
CA GLU A 21 7.49 7.61 6.86
C GLU A 21 8.06 7.14 8.20
N GLU A 22 7.24 6.47 9.03
CA GLU A 22 7.65 5.92 10.32
C GLU A 22 8.66 4.77 10.19
N HIS A 23 8.50 3.90 9.18
CA HIS A 23 9.31 2.68 9.04
C HIS A 23 10.51 2.79 8.08
N LEU A 24 10.45 3.70 7.12
CA LEU A 24 11.42 3.84 6.02
C LEU A 24 11.91 5.29 5.84
N GLY A 25 11.38 6.28 6.57
CA GLY A 25 11.74 7.70 6.48
C GLY A 25 10.97 8.46 5.39
N LYS A 26 11.28 9.74 5.17
CA LYS A 26 10.52 10.65 4.27
C LYS A 26 10.62 10.34 2.76
N SER A 27 11.58 9.52 2.34
CA SER A 27 11.88 9.25 0.93
C SER A 27 10.76 8.53 0.14
N PRO A 28 10.02 7.54 0.70
CA PRO A 28 9.02 6.78 -0.04
C PRO A 28 7.68 7.48 -0.25
N THR A 29 7.40 8.60 0.46
CA THR A 29 6.09 9.26 0.43
C THR A 29 5.85 10.12 -0.81
N ASP A 30 6.91 10.48 -1.56
CA ASP A 30 6.83 11.28 -2.79
C ASP A 30 6.58 10.46 -4.06
N THR A 31 6.77 9.14 -4.04
CA THR A 31 6.77 8.31 -5.26
C THR A 31 5.64 7.27 -5.36
N GLY A 32 4.62 7.41 -4.51
CA GLY A 32 3.48 6.49 -4.49
C GLY A 32 2.56 6.65 -5.71
N ILE A 33 2.50 5.64 -6.58
CA ILE A 33 1.54 5.53 -7.68
C ILE A 33 0.41 4.59 -7.27
N VAL A 34 -0.85 5.01 -7.50
CA VAL A 34 -2.03 4.16 -7.31
C VAL A 34 -2.09 3.11 -8.41
N LEU A 35 -2.21 1.84 -8.04
CA LEU A 35 -2.40 0.73 -8.96
C LEU A 35 -3.84 0.22 -8.91
N TRP A 36 -4.42 0.03 -10.08
CA TRP A 36 -5.70 -0.66 -10.25
C TRP A 36 -5.41 -2.03 -10.86
N TYR A 37 -5.86 -3.10 -10.21
CA TYR A 37 -5.71 -4.44 -10.76
C TYR A 37 -6.96 -5.28 -10.52
N TYR A 38 -7.31 -6.06 -11.53
CA TYR A 38 -8.41 -7.02 -11.46
C TYR A 38 -7.89 -8.34 -10.91
N GLU A 39 -8.53 -8.86 -9.86
CA GLU A 39 -8.24 -10.18 -9.32
C GLU A 39 -9.27 -11.19 -9.83
N PRO A 40 -8.93 -12.01 -10.85
CA PRO A 40 -9.90 -12.90 -11.50
C PRO A 40 -10.43 -13.99 -10.57
N ALA A 41 -9.66 -14.40 -9.56
CA ALA A 41 -10.08 -15.42 -8.59
C ALA A 41 -11.24 -14.95 -7.69
N SER A 42 -11.32 -13.65 -7.40
CA SER A 42 -12.34 -13.04 -6.55
C SER A 42 -13.34 -12.18 -7.33
N GLY A 43 -13.17 -12.06 -8.65
CA GLY A 43 -13.99 -11.20 -9.51
C GLY A 43 -13.94 -9.71 -9.12
N THR A 44 -12.94 -9.30 -8.33
CA THR A 44 -12.94 -8.00 -7.66
C THR A 44 -11.84 -7.11 -8.25
N THR A 45 -12.19 -5.85 -8.51
CA THR A 45 -11.20 -4.81 -8.83
C THR A 45 -10.63 -4.27 -7.53
N ASN A 46 -9.33 -4.42 -7.35
CA ASN A 46 -8.61 -3.98 -6.18
C ASN A 46 -7.81 -2.71 -6.47
N ILE A 47 -7.59 -1.93 -5.41
CA ILE A 47 -6.72 -0.75 -5.42
C ILE A 47 -5.52 -1.10 -4.56
N GLY A 48 -4.33 -0.88 -5.12
CA GLY A 48 -3.05 -1.02 -4.46
C GLY A 48 -2.16 0.18 -4.69
N TRP A 49 -0.91 0.07 -4.27
CA TRP A 49 0.07 1.14 -4.32
C TRP A 49 1.42 0.60 -4.78
N GLN A 50 2.14 1.39 -5.58
CA GLN A 50 3.52 1.13 -5.94
C GLN A 50 4.37 2.32 -5.55
N LEU A 51 5.47 2.07 -4.86
CA LEU A 51 6.32 3.12 -4.30
C LEU A 51 7.79 2.75 -4.34
N THR A 52 8.64 3.77 -4.36
CA THR A 52 10.10 3.62 -4.35
C THR A 52 10.61 3.83 -2.93
N ALA A 53 11.39 2.90 -2.40
CA ALA A 53 11.95 2.99 -1.05
C ALA A 53 13.39 2.49 -0.98
N ASP A 54 14.12 2.77 0.10
CA ASP A 54 15.52 2.35 0.22
C ASP A 54 15.71 0.85 0.51
N ARG A 55 14.67 0.17 1.01
CA ARG A 55 14.65 -1.28 1.27
C ARG A 55 13.23 -1.84 1.12
N HIS A 56 13.10 -3.15 0.98
CA HIS A 56 11.79 -3.81 1.03
C HIS A 56 11.16 -3.75 2.43
N LEU A 57 9.83 -3.81 2.48
CA LEU A 57 9.08 -4.05 3.72
C LEU A 57 9.37 -5.46 4.26
N THR A 58 9.57 -5.57 5.57
CA THR A 58 9.63 -6.86 6.26
C THR A 58 8.26 -7.53 6.28
N ASP A 59 8.20 -8.83 6.58
CA ASP A 59 6.92 -9.53 6.63
C ASP A 59 6.02 -9.05 7.77
N ASP A 60 6.61 -8.64 8.90
CA ASP A 60 5.89 -7.99 10.01
C ASP A 60 5.29 -6.64 9.58
N GLU A 61 6.04 -5.85 8.81
CA GLU A 61 5.56 -4.57 8.28
C GLU A 61 4.42 -4.78 7.28
N LYS A 62 4.54 -5.75 6.37
CA LYS A 62 3.45 -6.14 5.46
C LYS A 62 2.22 -6.62 6.22
N HIS A 63 2.41 -7.38 7.29
CA HIS A 63 1.32 -7.87 8.12
C HIS A 63 0.60 -6.72 8.84
N LYS A 64 1.34 -5.79 9.46
CA LYS A 64 0.76 -4.58 10.05
C LYS A 64 0.00 -3.76 9.02
N LEU A 65 0.57 -3.55 7.84
CA LEU A 65 -0.08 -2.80 6.78
C LEU A 65 -1.36 -3.48 6.27
N ARG A 66 -1.36 -4.82 6.24
CA ARG A 66 -2.56 -5.62 5.93
C ARG A 66 -3.63 -5.45 7.01
N LEU A 67 -3.27 -5.43 8.30
CA LEU A 67 -4.22 -5.15 9.37
C LEU A 67 -4.81 -3.73 9.26
N LEU A 68 -3.98 -2.73 8.93
CA LEU A 68 -4.43 -1.35 8.68
C LEU A 68 -5.33 -1.22 7.45
N SER A 69 -5.26 -2.16 6.51
CA SER A 69 -6.14 -2.21 5.33
C SER A 69 -7.48 -2.90 5.60
N GLN A 70 -7.70 -3.40 6.83
CA GLN A 70 -8.94 -4.08 7.23
C GLN A 70 -9.72 -3.25 8.28
N PRO A 71 -11.06 -3.21 8.20
CA PRO A 71 -11.89 -3.72 7.11
C PRO A 71 -11.64 -2.91 5.83
N PRO A 72 -11.88 -3.49 4.64
CA PRO A 72 -11.74 -2.76 3.38
C PRO A 72 -12.53 -1.44 3.50
N PRO A 73 -11.95 -0.28 3.16
CA PRO A 73 -12.67 0.98 3.24
C PRO A 73 -13.96 0.81 2.43
N SER A 74 -15.09 1.10 3.09
CA SER A 74 -16.40 1.01 2.47
C SER A 74 -16.33 1.76 1.15
N PRO A 75 -16.83 1.19 0.03
CA PRO A 75 -16.84 1.91 -1.21
C PRO A 75 -17.66 3.19 -0.98
N LEU A 76 -16.98 4.33 -0.99
CA LEU A 76 -17.62 5.64 -1.07
C LEU A 76 -18.16 5.75 -2.50
N PHE A 77 -19.29 5.11 -2.76
CA PHE A 77 -20.15 5.50 -3.87
C PHE A 77 -20.85 6.77 -3.40
N GLY A 78 -20.32 7.92 -3.82
CA GLY A 78 -21.03 9.20 -3.83
C GLY A 78 -21.72 9.39 -5.16
#